data_AF-A0A3G3GQ10-F1
#
_entry.id   AF-A0A3G3GQ10-F1
#
_cell.length_a   1.000
_cell.length_b   1.000
_cell.length_c   1.000
_cell.angle_alpha   90.00
_cell.angle_beta   90.00
_cell.angle_gamma   90.00
#
_symmetry.space_group_name_H-M   'P 1'
#
loop_
_entity.id
_entity.type
_entity.pdbx_description
1 polymer ?
#
loop_
_entity_poly.entity_id
_entity_poly.type
_entity_poly.pdbx_seq_one_letter_code
_entity_poly.pdbx_strand_id
1 'polypeptide(L)'
;MGVMLGSLLMLGCQKNNQAQLENDAQLMAQLECQARQLKEERFKVANDIRFMEDSLTKNKLRLSPEKIAEIDSVKESYTIRTGELADKITKTMDSLFATTYRSQEEREQLDEATEKVLQKICQ
;
A
#
# COMPACT_ATOMS: atom_id res chain seq x y z
N MET A 1 -2.31 44.02 -44.94
CA MET A 1 -1.34 43.84 -43.83
C MET A 1 -2.12 43.52 -42.58
N GLY A 2 -1.76 42.45 -41.86
CA GLY A 2 -2.38 42.11 -40.58
C GLY A 2 -2.50 40.60 -40.38
N VAL A 3 -1.37 39.89 -40.37
CA VAL A 3 -1.29 38.50 -39.90
C VAL A 3 -1.21 38.55 -38.37
N MET A 4 -2.18 37.95 -37.68
CA MET A 4 -2.07 37.58 -36.26
C MET A 4 -2.62 36.17 -36.09
N LEU A 5 -1.86 35.20 -36.63
CA LEU A 5 -1.84 33.83 -36.15
C LEU A 5 -0.84 33.77 -35.00
N GLY A 6 -1.27 33.42 -33.79
CA GLY A 6 -0.29 33.19 -32.73
C GLY A 6 -0.81 33.06 -31.31
N SER A 7 -1.84 32.24 -31.05
CA SER A 7 -2.22 31.88 -29.67
C SER A 7 -2.83 30.47 -29.59
N LEU A 8 -2.05 29.42 -29.89
CA LEU A 8 -2.53 28.03 -29.76
C LEU A 8 -1.37 27.08 -29.45
N LEU A 9 -0.65 27.31 -28.34
CA LEU A 9 0.44 26.41 -27.90
C LEU A 9 0.45 26.10 -26.37
N MET A 10 -0.64 26.33 -25.63
CA MET A 10 -0.68 26.09 -24.18
C MET A 10 -1.53 24.87 -23.74
N LEU A 11 -1.89 23.95 -24.63
CA LEU A 11 -2.72 22.77 -24.29
C LEU A 11 -1.92 21.50 -23.93
N GLY A 12 -0.58 21.52 -24.06
CA GLY A 12 0.28 20.34 -23.88
C GLY A 12 0.76 20.07 -22.45
N CYS A 13 0.84 21.09 -21.58
CA CYS A 13 1.46 20.94 -20.25
C CYS A 13 0.50 20.41 -19.16
N GLN A 14 -0.82 20.64 -19.26
CA GLN A 14 -1.76 20.20 -18.22
C GLN A 14 -2.08 18.70 -18.27
N LYS A 15 -2.11 18.09 -19.47
CA LYS A 15 -2.43 16.65 -19.60
C LYS A 15 -1.37 15.73 -18.99
N ASN A 16 -0.10 16.13 -19.04
CA ASN A 16 1.00 15.31 -18.55
C ASN A 16 0.98 15.21 -17.01
N ASN A 17 0.69 16.32 -16.32
CA ASN A 17 0.64 16.36 -14.86
C ASN A 17 -0.55 15.57 -14.30
N GLN A 18 -1.71 15.63 -14.95
CA GLN A 18 -2.90 14.89 -14.51
C GLN A 18 -2.74 13.37 -14.69
N ALA A 19 -2.21 12.94 -15.85
CA ALA A 19 -1.96 11.52 -16.10
C ALA A 19 -0.89 10.95 -15.14
N GLN A 20 0.13 11.74 -14.82
CA GLN A 20 1.12 11.36 -13.83
C GLN A 20 0.51 11.21 -12.44
N LEU A 21 -0.30 12.19 -11.99
CA LEU A 21 -1.02 12.12 -10.72
C LEU A 21 -1.89 10.88 -10.61
N GLU A 22 -2.62 10.52 -11.66
CA GLU A 22 -3.47 9.33 -11.67
C GLU A 22 -2.65 8.04 -11.55
N ASN A 23 -1.52 7.95 -12.24
CA ASN A 23 -0.63 6.78 -12.18
C ASN A 23 0.03 6.64 -10.79
N ASP A 24 0.52 7.74 -10.23
CA ASP A 24 1.19 7.76 -8.94
C ASP A 24 0.19 7.45 -7.81
N ALA A 25 -1.03 7.99 -7.89
CA ALA A 25 -2.13 7.66 -6.99
C ALA A 25 -2.55 6.19 -7.10
N GLN A 26 -2.61 5.64 -8.32
CA GLN A 26 -2.92 4.23 -8.54
C GLN A 26 -1.84 3.31 -7.94
N LEU A 27 -0.57 3.67 -8.06
CA LEU A 27 0.54 2.94 -7.46
C LEU A 27 0.46 2.97 -5.93
N MET A 28 0.29 4.16 -5.34
CA MET A 28 0.20 4.30 -3.89
C MET A 28 -1.01 3.55 -3.33
N ALA A 29 -2.17 3.66 -3.98
CA ALA A 29 -3.38 2.96 -3.55
C ALA A 29 -3.22 1.43 -3.62
N GLN A 30 -2.51 0.91 -4.63
CA GLN A 30 -2.23 -0.53 -4.71
C GLN A 30 -1.35 -1.00 -3.55
N LEU A 31 -0.30 -0.24 -3.21
CA LEU A 31 0.59 -0.59 -2.11
C LEU A 31 -0.13 -0.51 -0.76
N GLU A 32 -0.94 0.52 -0.55
CA GLU A 32 -1.79 0.63 0.64
C GLU A 32 -2.80 -0.51 0.74
N CYS A 33 -3.40 -0.91 -0.38
CA CYS A 33 -4.33 -2.03 -0.39
C CYS A 33 -3.63 -3.34 -0.03
N GLN A 34 -2.44 -3.60 -0.57
CA GLN A 34 -1.63 -4.74 -0.18
C GLN A 34 -1.33 -4.72 1.33
N ALA A 35 -1.12 -3.55 1.92
CA ALA A 35 -0.85 -3.43 3.35
C ALA A 35 -2.10 -3.74 4.19
N ARG A 36 -3.29 -3.31 3.73
CA ARG A 36 -4.57 -3.65 4.36
C ARG A 36 -4.84 -5.15 4.30
N GLN A 37 -4.70 -5.77 3.13
CA GLN A 37 -4.87 -7.22 2.94
C GLN A 37 -3.89 -8.02 3.81
N LEU A 38 -2.61 -7.64 3.84
CA LEU A 38 -1.61 -8.32 4.66
C LEU A 38 -1.93 -8.21 6.16
N LYS A 39 -2.45 -7.06 6.61
CA LYS A 39 -2.91 -6.87 7.99
C LYS A 39 -4.07 -7.82 8.33
N GLU A 40 -5.04 -7.96 7.43
CA GLU A 40 -6.18 -8.87 7.60
C GLU A 40 -5.75 -10.33 7.63
N GLU A 41 -4.89 -10.75 6.70
CA GLU A 41 -4.31 -12.09 6.68
C GLU A 41 -3.62 -12.41 8.01
N ARG A 42 -2.76 -11.51 8.49
CA ARG A 42 -2.06 -11.66 9.78
C ARG A 42 -3.02 -11.76 10.95
N PHE A 43 -4.06 -10.93 10.96
CA PHE A 43 -5.05 -10.94 12.03
C PHE A 43 -5.86 -12.24 12.04
N LYS A 44 -6.25 -12.75 10.88
CA LYS A 44 -6.93 -14.03 10.74
C LYS A 44 -6.06 -15.17 11.29
N VAL A 45 -4.82 -15.27 10.83
CA VAL A 45 -3.89 -16.31 11.28
C VAL A 45 -3.60 -16.22 12.78
N ALA A 46 -3.42 -15.01 13.31
CA ALA A 46 -3.22 -14.81 14.75
C ALA A 46 -4.43 -15.29 15.56
N ASN A 47 -5.65 -15.05 15.07
CA ASN A 47 -6.85 -15.58 15.71
C ASN A 47 -6.96 -17.09 15.62
N ASP A 48 -6.66 -17.69 14.46
CA ASP A 48 -6.68 -19.14 14.27
C ASP A 48 -5.70 -19.83 15.22
N ILE A 49 -4.49 -19.28 15.38
CA ILE A 49 -3.49 -19.75 16.35
C ILE A 49 -4.02 -19.63 17.77
N ARG A 50 -4.56 -18.47 18.16
CA ARG A 50 -5.12 -18.24 19.48
C ARG A 50 -6.25 -19.23 19.80
N PHE A 51 -7.18 -19.44 18.87
CA PHE A 51 -8.28 -20.38 19.06
C PHE A 51 -7.80 -21.83 19.21
N MET A 52 -6.78 -22.22 18.45
CA MET A 52 -6.12 -23.52 18.60
C MET A 52 -5.46 -23.66 19.98
N GLU A 53 -4.68 -22.66 20.42
CA GLU A 53 -4.03 -22.64 21.74
C GLU A 53 -5.03 -22.67 22.90
N ASP A 54 -6.12 -21.91 22.80
CA ASP A 54 -7.23 -21.91 23.77
C ASP A 54 -7.87 -23.31 23.87
N SER A 55 -8.06 -23.98 22.74
CA SER A 55 -8.62 -25.34 22.69
C SER A 55 -7.69 -26.37 23.33
N LEU A 56 -6.39 -26.32 23.03
CA LEU A 56 -5.39 -27.21 23.62
C LEU A 56 -5.29 -27.02 25.14
N THR A 57 -5.28 -25.76 25.58
CA THR A 57 -5.24 -25.41 27.01
C THR A 57 -6.43 -25.97 27.76
N LYS A 58 -7.65 -25.84 27.23
CA LYS A 58 -8.86 -26.43 27.81
C LYS A 58 -8.77 -27.94 27.99
N ASN A 59 -8.09 -28.63 27.07
CA ASN A 59 -7.91 -30.08 27.09
C ASN A 59 -6.61 -30.53 27.78
N LYS A 60 -5.83 -29.62 28.38
CA LYS A 60 -4.51 -29.87 28.97
C LYS A 60 -3.51 -30.52 27.98
N LEU A 61 -3.69 -30.25 26.69
CA LEU A 61 -2.80 -30.68 25.62
C LEU A 61 -1.78 -29.59 25.31
N ARG A 62 -0.70 -29.98 24.63
CA ARG A 62 0.32 -29.06 24.11
C ARG A 62 0.45 -29.25 22.61
N LEU A 63 0.92 -28.21 21.93
CA LEU A 63 1.32 -28.30 20.54
C LEU A 63 2.49 -29.29 20.41
N SER A 64 2.51 -30.04 19.30
CA SER A 64 3.69 -30.82 18.95
C SER A 64 4.83 -29.90 18.50
N PRO A 65 6.10 -30.31 18.63
CA PRO A 65 7.23 -29.53 18.15
C PRO A 65 7.13 -29.14 16.66
N GLU A 66 6.60 -30.04 15.83
CA GLU A 66 6.40 -29.80 14.40
C GLU A 66 5.39 -28.67 14.17
N LYS A 67 4.30 -28.65 14.94
CA LYS A 67 3.28 -27.61 14.81
C LYS A 67 3.77 -26.25 15.32
N ILE A 68 4.61 -26.23 16.36
CA ILE A 68 5.27 -25.01 16.84
C ILE A 68 6.17 -24.45 15.73
N ALA A 69 7.00 -25.28 15.12
CA ALA A 69 7.88 -24.85 14.03
C ALA A 69 7.10 -24.32 12.81
N GLU A 70 5.96 -24.92 12.47
CA GLU A 70 5.08 -24.41 11.41
C GLU A 70 4.53 -23.02 11.74
N ILE A 71 4.03 -22.82 12.97
CA ILE A 71 3.52 -21.52 13.43
C ILE A 71 4.63 -20.46 13.39
N ASP A 72 5.83 -20.80 13.86
CA ASP A 72 6.95 -19.86 13.89
C ASP A 72 7.41 -19.49 12.48
N SER A 73 7.45 -20.45 11.55
CA SER A 73 7.71 -20.18 10.13
C SER A 73 6.67 -19.24 9.50
N VAL A 74 5.38 -19.42 9.83
CA VAL A 74 4.31 -18.54 9.36
C VAL A 74 4.46 -17.12 9.93
N LYS A 75 4.78 -16.99 11.22
CA LYS A 75 5.05 -15.68 11.85
C LYS A 75 6.24 -14.96 11.22
N GLU A 76 7.32 -15.69 10.95
CA GLU A 76 8.51 -15.15 10.28
C GLU A 76 8.18 -14.68 8.87
N SER A 77 7.47 -15.49 8.08
CA SER A 77 7.02 -15.13 6.73
C SER A 77 6.21 -13.83 6.72
N TYR A 78 5.25 -13.68 7.64
CA TYR A 78 4.47 -12.44 7.75
C TYR A 78 5.31 -11.24 8.20
N THR A 79 6.31 -11.47 9.04
CA THR A 79 7.22 -10.42 9.49
C THR A 79 8.04 -9.89 8.30
N ILE A 80 8.61 -10.80 7.50
CA ILE A 80 9.37 -10.46 6.29
C ILE A 80 8.49 -9.72 5.29
N ARG A 81 7.33 -10.29 4.92
CA ARG A 81 6.38 -9.67 3.96
C ARG A 81 5.94 -8.27 4.40
N THR A 82 5.72 -8.07 5.71
CA THR A 82 5.35 -6.76 6.24
C THR A 82 6.51 -5.76 6.11
N GLY A 83 7.72 -6.19 6.46
CA GLY A 83 8.92 -5.35 6.34
C GLY A 83 9.21 -4.94 4.90
N GLU A 84 9.15 -5.90 3.97
CA GLU A 84 9.36 -5.67 2.54
C GLU A 84 8.34 -4.68 1.96
N LEU A 85 7.05 -4.84 2.33
CA LEU A 85 6.01 -3.94 1.86
C LEU A 85 6.16 -2.53 2.45
N ALA A 86 6.49 -2.42 3.74
CA ALA A 86 6.73 -1.13 4.38
C ALA A 86 7.93 -0.39 3.76
N ASP A 87 9.01 -1.11 3.49
CA ASP A 87 10.18 -0.58 2.79
C ASP A 87 9.83 -0.10 1.37
N LYS A 88 9.03 -0.89 0.64
CA LYS A 88 8.56 -0.51 -0.69
C LYS A 88 7.70 0.75 -0.67
N ILE A 89 6.72 0.85 0.24
CA ILE A 89 5.88 2.04 0.40
C ILE A 89 6.75 3.26 0.70
N THR A 90 7.65 3.15 1.68
CA THR A 90 8.52 4.26 2.10
C THR A 90 9.39 4.75 0.95
N LYS A 91 10.06 3.84 0.25
CA LYS A 91 10.91 4.19 -0.90
C LYS A 91 10.13 4.82 -2.04
N THR A 92 8.91 4.32 -2.31
CA THR A 92 8.04 4.91 -3.33
C THR A 92 7.64 6.32 -2.92
N MET A 93 7.16 6.54 -1.69
CA MET A 93 6.78 7.87 -1.19
C MET A 93 7.96 8.84 -1.23
N ASP A 94 9.13 8.44 -0.71
CA ASP A 94 10.33 9.28 -0.68
C ASP A 94 10.76 9.68 -2.10
N SER A 95 10.72 8.74 -3.05
CA SER A 95 11.01 9.00 -4.46
C SER A 95 10.02 10.00 -5.06
N LEU A 96 8.72 9.80 -4.85
CA LEU A 96 7.67 10.69 -5.36
C LEU A 96 7.81 12.10 -4.79
N PHE A 97 8.09 12.23 -3.49
CA PHE A 97 8.24 13.52 -2.83
C PHE A 97 9.53 14.26 -3.19
N ALA A 98 10.62 13.53 -3.47
CA ALA A 98 11.87 14.13 -3.93
C ALA A 98 11.76 14.61 -5.39
N THR A 99 11.05 13.88 -6.24
CA THR A 99 11.08 14.09 -7.69
C THR A 99 9.90 14.89 -8.22
N THR A 100 8.68 14.65 -7.71
CA THR A 100 7.43 15.14 -8.30
C THR A 100 6.63 16.01 -7.34
N TYR A 101 6.40 15.57 -6.10
CA TYR A 101 5.50 16.22 -5.14
C TYR A 101 6.29 16.88 -4.00
N ARG A 102 6.95 18.00 -4.33
CA ARG A 102 7.94 18.61 -3.43
C ARG A 102 7.28 19.47 -2.35
N SER A 103 6.23 20.18 -2.72
CA SER A 103 5.47 21.04 -1.82
C SER A 103 4.42 20.27 -1.03
N GLN A 104 3.97 20.84 0.08
CA GLN A 104 2.90 20.26 0.90
C GLN A 104 1.59 20.11 0.11
N GLU A 105 1.23 21.11 -0.70
CA GLU A 105 -0.01 21.12 -1.49
C GLU A 105 -0.02 20.01 -2.56
N GLU A 106 1.11 19.78 -3.24
CA GLU A 106 1.25 18.69 -4.21
C GLU A 106 1.10 17.31 -3.54
N ARG A 107 1.61 17.15 -2.31
CA ARG A 107 1.48 15.91 -1.55
C ARG A 107 0.04 15.66 -1.12
N GLU A 108 -0.64 16.70 -0.64
CA GLU A 108 -2.07 16.62 -0.30
C GLU A 108 -2.93 16.25 -1.51
N GLN A 109 -2.61 16.77 -2.71
CA GLN A 109 -3.27 16.37 -3.94
C GLN A 109 -3.05 14.88 -4.28
N LEU A 110 -1.83 14.38 -4.09
CA LEU A 110 -1.52 12.95 -4.27
C LEU A 110 -2.25 12.10 -3.23
N ASP A 111 -2.28 12.51 -1.97
CA ASP A 111 -2.97 11.79 -0.89
C ASP A 111 -4.49 11.70 -1.15
N GLU A 112 -5.11 12.82 -1.55
CA GLU A 112 -6.54 12.84 -1.89
C GLU A 112 -6.85 11.97 -3.11
N ALA A 113 -6.00 12.01 -4.14
CA ALA A 113 -6.14 11.17 -5.32
C ALA A 113 -5.96 9.68 -4.97
N THR A 114 -4.99 9.36 -4.11
CA THR A 114 -4.72 8.00 -3.62
C THR A 114 -5.93 7.46 -2.88
N GLU A 115 -6.51 8.21 -1.94
CA GLU A 115 -7.67 7.77 -1.17
C GLU A 115 -8.88 7.49 -2.09
N LYS A 116 -9.11 8.35 -3.10
CA LYS A 116 -10.19 8.12 -4.09
C LYS A 116 -9.99 6.84 -4.89
N VAL A 117 -8.76 6.48 -5.24
CA VAL A 117 -8.48 5.22 -5.94
C VAL A 117 -8.60 4.04 -4.97
N LEU A 118 -8.09 4.19 -3.76
CA LEU A 118 -8.09 3.15 -2.73
C LEU A 118 -9.50 2.67 -2.41
N GLN A 119 -10.47 3.58 -2.27
CA GLN A 119 -11.89 3.25 -2.08
C GLN A 119 -12.50 2.41 -3.22
N LYS A 120 -11.93 2.47 -4.43
CA LYS A 120 -12.39 1.70 -5.58
C LYS A 120 -11.77 0.32 -5.66
N ILE A 121 -10.49 0.19 -5.29
CA ILE A 121 -9.71 -1.02 -5.48
C ILE A 121 -9.54 -1.87 -4.22
N CYS A 122 -9.84 -1.30 -3.05
CA CYS A 122 -9.66 -1.94 -1.75
C CYS A 122 -10.92 -1.76 -0.90
N GLN A 123 -11.82 -2.75 -0.96
CA GLN A 123 -13.01 -2.84 -0.14
C GLN A 123 -12.82 -3.86 0.97
#